data_AF-A0A0L1IX80-F1
#
_entry.id   AF-A0A0L1IX80-F1
#
_cell.length_a   1.000
_cell.length_b   1.000
_cell.length_c   1.000
_cell.angle_alpha   90.00
_cell.angle_beta   90.00
_cell.angle_gamma   90.00
#
_symmetry.space_group_name_H-M   'P 1'
#
loop_
_entity.id
_entity.type
_entity.pdbx_description
1 polymer ?
#
loop_
_entity_poly.entity_id
_entity_poly.type
_entity_poly.pdbx_seq_one_letter_code
_entity_poly.pdbx_strand_id
1 'polypeptide(L)'
;MDYYTDDFKHGTSFHGRYADFLHLFPGTRQATKEYYLHTKIFQIMHFVVIKKKIVDQYPFVVTPMLNALNDSKDMALRRMQSAGTHRYMLPFLPSQLEEIDDIFGGDPWPYGLEVNRKPLEALVTYLEDQTVISHKVPLEQLFALIYGKNLKR
;
A
#
# COMPACT_ATOMS: atom_id res chain seq x y z
N MET A 1 46.15 -8.45 10.16
CA MET A 1 45.35 -8.80 11.36
C MET A 1 44.07 -8.07 11.15
N ASP A 2 43.19 -8.73 10.41
CA ASP A 2 42.21 -8.08 9.55
C ASP A 2 40.88 -8.07 10.30
N TYR A 3 40.68 -7.00 11.06
CA TYR A 3 39.42 -6.73 11.75
C TYR A 3 38.54 -5.89 10.83
N TYR A 4 37.89 -6.43 9.79
CA TYR A 4 36.74 -5.79 9.11
C TYR A 4 36.20 -6.62 7.93
N THR A 5 35.75 -7.88 8.09
CA THR A 5 35.09 -8.58 6.95
C THR A 5 34.07 -9.70 7.27
N ASP A 6 33.58 -9.89 8.50
CA ASP A 6 32.79 -11.13 8.79
C ASP A 6 31.28 -10.99 9.09
N ASP A 7 30.68 -9.79 9.13
CA ASP A 7 29.27 -9.64 9.57
C ASP A 7 28.21 -9.45 8.47
N PHE A 8 28.56 -9.58 7.19
CA PHE A 8 27.60 -9.38 6.10
C PHE A 8 27.47 -10.63 5.19
N LYS A 9 27.09 -11.78 5.77
CA LYS A 9 26.89 -13.00 4.99
C LYS A 9 25.44 -13.17 4.56
N HIS A 10 25.20 -12.69 3.34
CA HIS A 10 24.17 -13.10 2.37
C HIS A 10 22.78 -12.51 2.55
N GLY A 11 22.35 -11.69 1.58
CA GLY A 11 20.95 -11.30 1.50
C GLY A 11 20.15 -12.28 0.64
N THR A 12 18.88 -12.37 0.99
CA THR A 12 17.91 -13.28 0.39
C THR A 12 17.03 -12.51 -0.58
N SER A 13 16.96 -12.94 -1.84
CA SER A 13 15.92 -12.51 -2.77
C SER A 13 14.93 -13.67 -3.00
N PHE A 14 13.74 -13.35 -3.52
CA PHE A 14 12.72 -14.35 -3.89
C PHE A 14 13.25 -15.42 -4.86
N HIS A 15 14.36 -15.18 -5.57
CA HIS A 15 14.93 -16.06 -6.59
C HIS A 15 16.34 -16.58 -6.25
N GLY A 16 16.77 -16.55 -4.98
CA GLY A 16 18.04 -17.14 -4.55
C GLY A 16 18.80 -16.31 -3.51
N ARG A 17 19.89 -16.88 -2.99
CA ARG A 17 20.86 -16.15 -2.16
C ARG A 17 21.89 -15.53 -3.08
N TYR A 18 21.97 -14.21 -3.10
CA TYR A 18 23.00 -13.50 -3.83
C TYR A 18 23.91 -12.86 -2.79
N ALA A 19 25.19 -13.26 -2.78
CA ALA A 19 26.16 -12.77 -1.80
C ALA A 19 26.31 -11.25 -1.84
N ASP A 20 26.05 -10.64 -3.01
CA ASP A 20 26.29 -9.22 -3.27
C ASP A 20 25.07 -8.31 -2.99
N PHE A 21 23.90 -8.89 -2.71
CA PHE A 21 22.68 -8.11 -2.48
C PHE A 21 22.18 -8.33 -1.05
N LEU A 22 22.38 -7.33 -0.20
CA LEU A 22 21.90 -7.31 1.18
C LEU A 22 20.72 -6.35 1.31
N HIS A 23 19.79 -6.66 2.23
CA HIS A 23 18.80 -5.68 2.62
C HIS A 23 19.50 -4.51 3.32
N LEU A 24 19.13 -3.28 2.95
CA LEU A 24 19.61 -2.07 3.62
C LEU A 24 19.30 -2.10 5.13
N PHE A 25 18.16 -2.68 5.50
CA PHE A 25 17.77 -2.93 6.88
C PHE A 25 17.70 -4.44 7.14
N PRO A 26 18.46 -4.99 8.10
CA PRO A 26 18.46 -6.43 8.39
C PRO A 26 17.07 -6.97 8.80
N GLY A 27 16.24 -6.15 9.44
CA GLY A 27 14.88 -6.48 9.88
C GLY A 27 13.80 -5.75 9.09
N THR A 28 13.73 -5.94 7.76
CA THR A 28 12.83 -5.19 6.86
C THR A 28 11.37 -5.16 7.34
N ARG A 29 10.80 -6.30 7.77
CA ARG A 29 9.42 -6.35 8.29
C ARG A 29 9.25 -5.47 9.52
N GLN A 30 10.17 -5.54 10.48
CA GLN A 30 10.09 -4.75 11.71
C GLN A 30 10.27 -3.26 11.43
N ALA A 31 11.27 -2.91 10.61
CA ALA A 31 11.51 -1.53 10.20
C ALA A 31 10.29 -0.92 9.48
N THR A 32 9.63 -1.68 8.59
CA THR A 32 8.40 -1.23 7.93
C THR A 32 7.25 -0.96 8.92
N LYS A 33 7.09 -1.83 9.93
CA LYS A 33 6.06 -1.61 10.97
C LYS A 33 6.36 -0.37 11.79
N GLU A 34 7.59 -0.21 12.26
CA GLU A 34 8.01 0.95 13.04
C GLU A 34 7.85 2.24 12.24
N TYR A 35 8.26 2.22 10.97
CA TYR A 35 8.04 3.32 10.05
C TYR A 35 6.56 3.66 9.91
N TYR A 36 5.70 2.68 9.68
CA TYR A 36 4.24 2.93 9.60
C TYR A 36 3.66 3.40 10.94
N LEU A 37 4.06 2.85 12.07
CA LEU A 37 3.56 3.26 13.39
C LEU A 37 3.93 4.72 13.69
N HIS A 38 5.15 5.13 13.34
CA HIS A 38 5.66 6.49 13.54
C HIS A 38 5.08 7.49 12.53
N THR A 39 5.04 7.13 11.25
CA THR A 39 4.71 8.06 10.16
C THR A 39 3.29 7.92 9.64
N LYS A 40 2.60 6.81 9.88
CA LYS A 40 1.33 6.44 9.25
C LYS A 40 1.39 6.46 7.71
N ILE A 41 2.58 6.27 7.13
CA ILE A 41 2.80 6.13 5.70
C ILE A 41 3.08 4.66 5.41
N PHE A 42 2.19 4.04 4.65
CA PHE A 42 2.42 2.71 4.08
C PHE A 42 2.60 2.84 2.56
N GLN A 43 3.36 1.93 1.95
CA GLN A 43 3.76 2.06 0.56
C GLN A 43 2.55 2.02 -0.38
N ILE A 44 2.46 3.02 -1.28
CA ILE A 44 1.49 3.01 -2.37
C ILE A 44 2.05 2.12 -3.49
N MET A 45 1.39 1.00 -3.76
CA MET A 45 1.84 0.04 -4.78
C MET A 45 1.18 0.28 -6.15
N HIS A 46 -0.11 0.64 -6.17
CA HIS A 46 -0.92 0.69 -7.39
C HIS A 46 -1.91 1.87 -7.38
N PHE A 47 -2.21 2.37 -8.57
CA PHE A 47 -3.25 3.37 -8.82
C PHE A 47 -4.25 2.87 -9.87
N VAL A 48 -5.51 3.28 -9.72
CA VAL A 48 -6.54 3.11 -10.74
C VAL A 48 -6.80 4.45 -11.39
N VAL A 49 -6.75 4.49 -12.72
CA VAL A 49 -6.96 5.71 -13.50
C VAL A 49 -8.16 5.54 -14.42
N ILE A 50 -8.97 6.61 -14.53
CA ILE A 50 -10.07 6.71 -15.48
C ILE A 50 -9.70 7.79 -16.48
N LYS A 51 -9.86 7.51 -17.78
CA LYS A 51 -9.60 8.51 -18.81
C LYS A 51 -10.47 9.75 -18.56
N LYS A 52 -9.86 10.93 -18.54
CA LYS A 52 -10.55 12.21 -18.27
C LYS A 52 -11.82 12.39 -19.12
N LYS A 53 -11.77 12.06 -20.41
CA LYS A 53 -12.94 12.14 -21.31
C LYS A 53 -14.17 11.36 -20.83
N ILE A 54 -13.97 10.24 -20.12
CA ILE A 54 -15.06 9.43 -19.57
C ILE A 54 -15.66 10.12 -18.34
N VAL A 55 -14.82 10.72 -17.49
CA VAL A 55 -15.29 11.49 -16.33
C VAL A 55 -16.02 12.75 -16.79
N ASP A 56 -15.51 13.45 -17.79
CA ASP A 56 -16.16 14.65 -18.33
C ASP A 56 -17.55 14.32 -18.94
N GLN A 57 -17.69 13.15 -19.59
CA GLN A 57 -18.95 12.70 -20.17
C GLN A 57 -19.91 12.06 -19.15
N TYR A 58 -19.36 11.37 -18.14
CA TYR A 58 -20.11 10.64 -17.12
C TYR A 58 -19.53 10.91 -15.72
N PRO A 59 -19.71 12.11 -15.14
CA PRO A 59 -19.05 12.48 -13.88
C PRO A 59 -19.35 11.53 -12.72
N PHE A 60 -20.55 10.94 -12.70
CA PHE A 60 -20.96 10.00 -11.67
C PHE A 60 -20.15 8.71 -11.64
N VAL A 61 -19.39 8.35 -12.70
CA VAL A 61 -18.71 7.04 -12.84
C VAL A 61 -17.64 6.77 -11.77
N VAL A 62 -17.07 7.82 -11.21
CA VAL A 62 -15.98 7.74 -10.23
C VAL A 62 -16.44 7.06 -8.93
N THR A 63 -17.58 7.47 -8.40
CA THR A 63 -18.13 6.93 -7.14
C THR A 63 -18.45 5.43 -7.19
N PRO A 64 -19.27 4.91 -8.12
CA PRO A 64 -19.57 3.49 -8.19
C PRO A 64 -18.34 2.66 -8.50
N MET A 65 -17.37 3.18 -9.26
CA MET A 65 -16.10 2.47 -9.50
C MET A 65 -15.29 2.34 -8.21
N LEU A 66 -15.11 3.43 -7.46
CA LEU A 66 -14.44 3.39 -6.16
C LEU A 66 -15.15 2.45 -5.18
N ASN A 67 -16.49 2.49 -5.14
CA ASN A 67 -17.28 1.62 -4.28
C ASN A 67 -17.13 0.15 -4.68
N ALA A 68 -17.24 -0.18 -5.97
CA ALA A 68 -17.09 -1.55 -6.45
C ALA A 68 -15.69 -2.13 -6.16
N LEU A 69 -14.65 -1.30 -6.26
CA LEU A 69 -13.28 -1.70 -5.90
C LEU A 69 -13.12 -1.94 -4.41
N ASN A 70 -13.70 -1.07 -3.57
CA ASN A 70 -13.75 -1.30 -2.12
C ASN A 70 -14.50 -2.60 -1.79
N ASP A 71 -15.66 -2.83 -2.39
CA ASP A 71 -16.46 -4.03 -2.16
C ASP A 71 -15.72 -5.30 -2.59
N SER A 72 -15.03 -5.25 -3.73
CA SER A 72 -14.19 -6.35 -4.21
C SER A 72 -13.05 -6.66 -3.24
N LYS A 73 -12.37 -5.63 -2.71
CA LYS A 73 -11.32 -5.77 -1.71
C LYS A 73 -11.88 -6.35 -0.40
N ASP A 74 -12.98 -5.81 0.12
CA ASP A 74 -13.63 -6.29 1.35
C ASP A 74 -14.01 -7.77 1.24
N MET A 75 -14.52 -8.18 0.06
CA MET A 75 -14.81 -9.59 -0.22
C MET A 75 -13.54 -10.45 -0.22
N ALA A 76 -12.43 -9.94 -0.77
CA ALA A 76 -11.15 -10.66 -0.77
C ALA A 76 -10.59 -10.80 0.65
N LEU A 77 -10.62 -9.73 1.47
CA LEU A 77 -10.17 -9.74 2.86
C LEU A 77 -10.99 -10.74 3.69
N ARG A 78 -12.32 -10.71 3.60
CA ARG A 78 -13.19 -11.68 4.30
C ARG A 78 -12.90 -13.13 3.91
N ARG A 79 -12.61 -13.40 2.64
CA ARG A 79 -12.24 -14.74 2.17
C ARG A 79 -10.86 -15.17 2.67
N MET A 80 -9.93 -14.23 2.79
CA MET A 80 -8.60 -14.46 3.35
C MET A 80 -8.66 -14.83 4.84
N GLN A 81 -9.57 -14.23 5.58
CA GLN A 81 -9.82 -14.48 7.02
C GLN A 81 -10.64 -15.76 7.32
N SER A 82 -10.89 -16.63 6.33
CA SER A 82 -11.73 -17.82 6.54
C SER A 82 -11.07 -18.81 7.53
N ALA A 83 -11.72 -19.02 8.69
CA ALA A 83 -11.21 -19.87 9.76
C ALA A 83 -11.17 -21.38 9.44
N GLY A 84 -11.95 -21.82 8.44
CA GLY A 84 -12.10 -23.25 8.13
C GLY A 84 -11.08 -23.81 7.14
N THR A 85 -10.60 -23.00 6.20
CA THR A 85 -9.55 -23.36 5.25
C THR A 85 -8.78 -22.12 4.81
N HIS A 86 -7.45 -22.21 4.78
CA HIS A 86 -6.62 -21.12 4.30
C HIS A 86 -6.82 -20.92 2.80
N ARG A 87 -7.17 -19.69 2.41
CA ARG A 87 -7.30 -19.32 0.99
C ARG A 87 -5.97 -19.40 0.24
N TYR A 88 -4.86 -19.22 0.95
CA TYR A 88 -3.49 -19.20 0.41
C TYR A 88 -2.63 -20.25 1.11
N MET A 89 -1.63 -20.78 0.40
CA MET A 89 -0.67 -21.78 0.92
C MET A 89 0.41 -21.13 1.81
N LEU A 90 -0.03 -20.31 2.77
CA LEU A 90 0.82 -19.59 3.71
C LEU A 90 0.54 -20.13 5.12
N PRO A 91 1.44 -20.94 5.71
CA PRO A 91 1.18 -21.64 6.97
C PRO A 91 0.98 -20.70 8.17
N PHE A 92 1.52 -19.48 8.10
CA PHE A 92 1.43 -18.48 9.16
C PHE A 92 0.39 -17.39 8.89
N LEU A 93 -0.44 -17.56 7.86
CA LEU A 93 -1.43 -16.55 7.46
C LEU A 93 -2.30 -16.06 8.63
N PRO A 94 -2.84 -16.89 9.55
CA PRO A 94 -3.68 -16.40 10.65
C PRO A 94 -2.96 -15.40 11.53
N SER A 95 -1.75 -15.75 12.00
CA SER A 95 -0.92 -14.84 12.80
C SER A 95 -0.50 -13.58 12.04
N GLN A 96 -0.36 -13.65 10.71
CA GLN A 96 -0.07 -12.49 9.88
C GLN A 96 -1.30 -11.58 9.74
N LEU A 97 -2.51 -12.14 9.70
CA LEU A 97 -3.76 -11.37 9.68
C LEU A 97 -4.01 -10.68 11.02
N GLU A 98 -3.80 -11.38 12.14
CA GLU A 98 -3.87 -10.78 13.49
C GLU A 98 -2.92 -9.58 13.61
N GLU A 99 -1.68 -9.72 13.14
CA GLU A 99 -0.73 -8.62 13.13
C GLU A 99 -1.15 -7.47 12.22
N ILE A 100 -1.77 -7.75 11.07
CA ILE A 100 -2.31 -6.72 10.18
C ILE A 100 -3.47 -5.98 10.87
N ASP A 101 -4.35 -6.71 11.57
CA ASP A 101 -5.44 -6.12 12.34
C ASP A 101 -4.89 -5.19 13.43
N ASP A 102 -3.90 -5.64 14.19
CA ASP A 102 -3.27 -4.86 15.27
C ASP A 102 -2.59 -3.57 14.77
N ILE A 103 -1.90 -3.64 13.63
CA ILE A 103 -1.09 -2.54 13.12
C ILE A 103 -1.93 -1.58 12.28
N PHE A 104 -2.76 -2.11 11.38
CA PHE A 104 -3.46 -1.35 10.35
C PHE A 104 -4.96 -1.19 10.61
N GLY A 105 -5.51 -1.79 11.68
CA GLY A 105 -6.95 -1.81 11.91
C GLY A 105 -7.71 -2.68 10.89
N GLY A 106 -7.01 -3.67 10.32
CA GLY A 106 -7.56 -4.67 9.41
C GLY A 106 -7.62 -4.31 7.93
N ASP A 107 -7.26 -3.08 7.57
CA ASP A 107 -7.15 -2.66 6.18
C ASP A 107 -5.83 -1.92 5.91
N PRO A 108 -4.77 -2.64 5.50
CA PRO A 108 -3.49 -2.02 5.17
C PRO A 108 -3.50 -1.27 3.84
N TRP A 109 -4.54 -1.40 3.01
CA TRP A 109 -4.64 -0.75 1.70
C TRP A 109 -5.99 -0.04 1.52
N PRO A 110 -6.26 1.03 2.29
CA PRO A 110 -7.51 1.77 2.16
C PRO A 110 -7.60 2.41 0.77
N TYR A 111 -8.81 2.48 0.18
CA TYR A 111 -9.04 3.15 -1.10
C TYR A 111 -9.78 4.46 -0.90
N GLY A 112 -9.26 5.54 -1.48
CA GLY A 112 -9.84 6.88 -1.40
C GLY A 112 -8.78 7.94 -1.13
N LEU A 113 -9.09 9.19 -1.45
CA LEU A 113 -8.17 10.31 -1.31
C LEU A 113 -7.87 10.61 0.17
N GLU A 114 -8.90 10.89 0.97
CA GLU A 114 -8.72 11.39 2.34
C GLU A 114 -7.98 10.42 3.25
N VAL A 115 -8.35 9.13 3.20
CA VAL A 115 -7.70 8.07 3.98
C VAL A 115 -6.24 7.86 3.57
N ASN A 116 -5.85 8.26 2.35
CA ASN A 116 -4.48 8.19 1.84
C ASN A 116 -3.81 9.57 1.71
N ARG A 117 -4.40 10.64 2.27
CA ARG A 117 -3.89 12.00 2.05
C ARG A 117 -2.43 12.14 2.49
N LYS A 118 -2.10 11.66 3.70
CA LYS A 118 -0.75 11.69 4.25
C LYS A 118 0.30 10.97 3.37
N PRO A 119 0.13 9.69 2.98
CA PRO A 119 1.08 9.04 2.09
C PRO A 119 1.14 9.68 0.69
N LEU A 120 0.04 10.23 0.18
CA LEU A 120 0.02 10.93 -1.12
C LEU A 120 0.77 12.27 -1.10
N GLU A 121 0.59 13.07 -0.04
CA GLU A 121 1.32 14.34 0.14
C GLU A 121 2.83 14.10 0.31
N ALA A 122 3.19 13.04 1.04
CA ALA A 122 4.58 12.60 1.16
C ALA A 122 5.15 12.17 -0.20
N LEU A 123 4.38 11.41 -1.00
CA LEU A 123 4.78 11.02 -2.36
C LEU A 123 5.04 12.24 -3.24
N VAL A 124 4.11 13.21 -3.30
CA VAL A 124 4.29 14.43 -4.11
C VAL A 124 5.52 15.21 -3.66
N THR A 125 5.75 15.31 -2.35
CA THR A 125 6.95 15.96 -1.80
C THR A 125 8.22 15.24 -2.25
N TYR A 126 8.30 13.92 -2.09
CA TYR A 126 9.48 13.17 -2.51
C TYR A 126 9.73 13.23 -4.02
N LEU A 127 8.68 13.23 -4.84
CA LEU A 127 8.81 13.37 -6.30
C LEU A 127 9.37 14.74 -6.69
N GLU A 128 8.99 15.81 -5.99
CA GLU A 128 9.55 17.15 -6.21
C GLU A 128 11.00 17.20 -5.73
N ASP A 129 11.29 16.74 -4.50
CA ASP A 129 12.64 16.72 -3.92
C ASP A 129 13.63 15.93 -4.80
N GLN A 130 13.13 14.87 -5.45
CA GLN A 130 13.90 14.04 -6.38
C GLN A 130 13.87 14.55 -7.82
N THR A 131 13.28 15.73 -8.07
CA THR A 131 13.19 16.37 -9.39
C THR A 131 12.47 15.54 -10.46
N VAL A 132 11.64 14.58 -10.03
CA VAL A 132 10.80 13.77 -10.92
C VAL A 132 9.64 14.61 -11.46
N ILE A 133 9.14 15.55 -10.66
CA ILE A 133 8.17 16.58 -11.06
C ILE A 133 8.78 17.97 -10.86
N SER A 134 8.32 18.95 -11.64
CA SER A 134 8.86 20.32 -11.59
C SER A 134 8.35 21.16 -10.42
N HIS A 135 7.20 20.80 -9.85
CA HIS A 135 6.60 21.46 -8.70
C HIS A 135 5.54 20.56 -8.06
N LYS A 136 5.23 20.77 -6.77
CA LYS A 136 4.11 20.08 -6.10
C LYS A 136 2.77 20.37 -6.80
N VAL A 137 2.05 19.32 -7.13
CA VAL A 137 0.68 19.40 -7.64
C VAL A 137 -0.31 19.12 -6.50
N PRO A 138 -1.31 19.98 -6.25
CA PRO A 138 -2.33 19.72 -5.25
C PRO A 138 -3.08 18.42 -5.54
N LEU A 139 -3.35 17.61 -4.52
CA LEU A 139 -4.00 16.31 -4.70
C LEU A 139 -5.40 16.44 -5.31
N GLU A 140 -6.09 17.54 -5.05
CA GLU A 140 -7.42 17.86 -5.60
C GLU A 140 -7.39 18.05 -7.13
N GLN A 141 -6.22 18.34 -7.71
CA GLN A 141 -6.04 18.40 -9.16
C GLN A 141 -5.68 17.04 -9.76
N LEU A 142 -5.14 16.11 -8.94
CA LEU A 142 -4.71 14.78 -9.37
C LEU A 142 -5.85 13.75 -9.29
N PHE A 143 -6.77 13.90 -8.33
CA PHE A 143 -7.84 12.94 -8.07
C PHE A 143 -9.22 13.49 -8.45
N ALA A 144 -10.05 12.62 -9.03
CA ALA A 144 -11.41 12.99 -9.42
C ALA A 144 -12.34 13.13 -8.22
N LEU A 145 -13.34 14.02 -8.32
CA LEU A 145 -14.36 14.19 -7.30
C LEU A 145 -15.28 12.98 -7.21
N ILE A 146 -15.68 12.65 -5.98
CA ILE A 146 -16.65 11.61 -5.68
C ILE A 146 -18.01 12.29 -5.49
N TYR A 147 -19.03 11.81 -6.20
CA TYR A 147 -20.41 12.29 -6.13
C TYR A 147 -21.28 11.29 -5.33
N GLY A 148 -21.91 11.74 -4.25
CA GLY A 148 -22.81 10.91 -3.44
C GLY A 148 -22.09 9.93 -2.49
N LYS A 149 -22.87 9.22 -1.66
CA LYS A 149 -22.37 8.20 -0.73
C LYS A 149 -22.59 6.80 -1.29
N ASN A 150 -21.80 5.85 -0.79
CA ASN A 150 -21.98 4.44 -1.06
C ASN A 150 -23.40 4.01 -0.62
N LEU A 151 -24.24 3.61 -1.59
CA LEU A 151 -25.63 3.16 -1.35
C LEU A 151 -25.65 1.72 -0.81
N LYS A 152 -24.75 1.37 0.12
CA LYS A 152 -24.79 0.07 0.79
C LYS A 152 -26.10 -0.02 1.58
N ARG A 153 -27.01 -0.88 1.11
CA ARG A 153 -28.12 -1.44 1.88
C ARG A 153 -27.64 -2.63 2.67
#